data_AF-A0A3N5LSV1-F1
#
_entry.id   AF-A0A3N5LSV1-F1
#
_cell.length_a   1.000
_cell.length_b   1.000
_cell.length_c   1.000
_cell.angle_alpha   90.00
_cell.angle_beta   90.00
_cell.angle_gamma   90.00
#
_symmetry.space_group_name_H-M   'P 1'
#
loop_
_entity.id
_entity.type
_entity.pdbx_description
1 polymer ?
#
loop_
_entity_poly.entity_id
_entity_poly.type
_entity_poly.pdbx_seq_one_letter_code
_entity_poly.pdbx_strand_id
1 'polypeptide(L)'
;MTTTATASSAARRVGVALVIGVLLAGLVFAAVSAFELKLPEFITGRPYQEVGPTVVESIQELSELTSVEMVEYTTIEKGEDHGIFNFLAGDRLFLFAVARIGAGVDLAKLSPESFVVDQETGTVVVQLPAPEVFYSYLDTEATEVVDRDTGLLTKGDVQLESDARREAEAILREQAVAEGILDEAQESAEQTIANFLHGLGYSHVVIERSVTP
;
A
#
# COMPACT_ATOMS: atom_id res chain seq x y z
N MET A 1 50.07 -81.75 52.03
CA MET A 1 48.77 -81.07 52.26
C MET A 1 49.03 -79.58 52.12
N THR A 2 48.69 -79.02 50.95
CA THR A 2 47.58 -78.05 50.68
C THR A 2 48.03 -76.59 50.79
N THR A 3 48.22 -75.87 49.66
CA THR A 3 47.30 -74.88 49.00
C THR A 3 47.24 -73.55 49.80
N THR A 4 47.47 -72.33 49.28
CA THR A 4 46.67 -71.50 48.33
C THR A 4 47.46 -70.20 48.05
N ALA A 5 47.70 -69.78 46.80
CA ALA A 5 46.84 -69.04 45.88
C ALA A 5 47.00 -67.50 45.97
N THR A 6 47.90 -66.95 45.14
CA THR A 6 48.10 -65.52 44.90
C THR A 6 47.59 -65.17 43.50
N ALA A 7 46.30 -64.84 43.37
CA ALA A 7 45.74 -64.38 42.09
C ALA A 7 44.56 -63.42 42.36
N SER A 8 44.83 -62.14 42.58
CA SER A 8 43.79 -61.13 42.88
C SER A 8 44.09 -59.71 42.35
N SER A 9 45.26 -59.44 41.77
CA SER A 9 45.65 -58.06 41.39
C SER A 9 45.41 -57.69 39.92
N ALA A 10 45.30 -58.66 39.01
CA ALA A 10 45.14 -58.40 37.57
C ALA A 10 43.70 -58.02 37.18
N ALA A 11 42.70 -58.70 37.74
CA ALA A 11 41.28 -58.49 37.42
C ALA A 11 40.79 -57.08 37.79
N ARG A 12 41.32 -56.50 38.88
CA ARG A 12 40.92 -55.18 39.39
C ARG A 12 41.43 -54.01 38.52
N ARG A 13 42.55 -54.19 37.82
CA ARG A 13 43.14 -53.16 36.92
C ARG A 13 42.39 -53.07 35.59
N VAL A 14 41.93 -54.21 35.07
CA VAL A 14 41.11 -54.27 33.84
C VAL A 14 39.73 -53.63 34.06
N GLY A 15 39.12 -53.85 35.23
CA GLY A 15 37.85 -53.22 35.59
C GLY A 15 37.91 -51.69 35.64
N VAL A 16 38.99 -51.11 36.21
CA VAL A 16 39.15 -49.65 36.31
C VAL A 16 39.37 -49.01 34.94
N ALA A 17 40.14 -49.65 34.05
CA ALA A 17 40.38 -49.13 32.71
C ALA A 17 39.10 -49.06 31.85
N LEU A 18 38.21 -50.06 31.98
CA LEU A 18 36.92 -50.07 31.29
C LEU A 18 35.98 -48.96 31.79
N VAL A 19 35.94 -48.72 33.10
CA VAL A 19 35.10 -47.64 33.68
C VAL A 19 35.56 -46.27 33.20
N ILE A 20 36.88 -46.03 33.14
CA ILE A 20 37.43 -44.76 32.63
C ILE A 20 37.12 -44.60 31.14
N GLY A 21 37.23 -45.67 30.35
CA GLY A 21 36.89 -45.65 28.93
C GLY A 21 35.43 -45.28 28.66
N VAL A 22 34.50 -45.85 29.44
CA VAL A 22 33.06 -45.55 29.34
C VAL A 22 32.74 -44.11 29.76
N LEU A 23 33.39 -43.60 30.82
CA LEU A 23 33.20 -42.23 31.27
C LEU A 23 33.72 -41.21 30.24
N LEU A 24 34.87 -41.47 29.62
CA LEU A 24 35.41 -40.60 28.57
C LEU A 24 34.55 -40.63 27.30
N ALA A 25 34.07 -41.80 26.89
CA ALA A 25 33.16 -41.92 25.76
C ALA A 25 31.83 -41.18 26.00
N GLY A 26 31.29 -41.27 27.23
CA GLY A 26 30.09 -40.52 27.62
C GLY A 26 30.29 -39.00 27.60
N LEU A 27 31.45 -38.52 28.01
CA LEU A 27 31.78 -37.08 28.01
C LEU A 27 31.93 -36.54 26.58
N VAL A 28 32.58 -37.29 25.69
CA VAL A 28 32.71 -36.93 24.27
C VAL A 28 31.34 -36.97 23.59
N PHE A 29 30.52 -37.98 23.88
CA PHE A 29 29.16 -38.06 23.36
C PHE A 29 28.31 -36.88 23.84
N ALA A 30 28.36 -36.52 25.13
CA ALA A 30 27.66 -35.35 25.66
C ALA A 30 28.15 -34.04 25.03
N ALA A 31 29.45 -33.89 24.78
CA ALA A 31 30.03 -32.71 24.13
C ALA A 31 29.60 -32.60 22.65
N VAL A 32 29.54 -33.72 21.92
CA VAL A 32 29.05 -33.77 20.52
C VAL A 32 27.54 -33.56 20.45
N SER A 33 26.78 -34.08 21.42
CA SER A 33 25.32 -33.88 21.53
C SER A 33 24.96 -32.43 21.84
N ALA A 34 25.80 -31.76 22.63
CA ALA A 34 25.64 -30.36 22.98
C ALA A 34 26.06 -29.40 21.84
N PHE A 35 26.58 -29.93 20.72
CA PHE A 35 26.97 -29.12 19.56
C PHE A 35 25.77 -28.71 18.69
N GLU A 36 24.56 -29.23 18.96
CA GLU A 36 23.31 -28.62 18.48
C GLU A 36 22.84 -27.51 19.43
N LEU A 37 23.68 -26.49 19.60
CA LEU A 37 23.30 -25.29 20.34
C LEU A 37 22.26 -24.52 19.50
N LYS A 38 20.97 -24.79 19.70
CA LYS A 38 19.90 -23.88 19.26
C LYS A 38 20.06 -22.57 20.05
N LEU A 39 20.70 -21.59 19.43
CA LEU A 39 20.78 -20.24 19.95
C LEU A 39 19.36 -19.67 20.14
N PRO A 40 19.11 -18.85 21.17
CA PRO A 40 17.83 -18.18 21.34
C PRO A 40 17.54 -17.29 20.12
N GLU A 41 16.30 -17.33 19.63
CA GLU A 41 15.80 -16.69 18.39
C GLU A 41 16.08 -15.17 18.29
N PHE A 42 16.44 -14.51 19.39
CA PHE A 42 16.86 -13.10 19.38
C PHE A 42 18.23 -12.87 18.70
N ILE A 43 19.08 -13.90 18.59
CA ILE A 43 20.43 -13.79 18.01
C ILE A 43 20.45 -14.15 16.52
N THR A 44 19.50 -14.95 16.05
CA THR A 44 19.28 -15.23 14.63
C THR A 44 18.37 -14.15 14.07
N GLY A 45 18.94 -13.14 13.39
CA GLY A 45 18.13 -12.21 12.60
C GLY A 45 17.17 -12.97 11.69
N ARG A 46 15.92 -12.51 11.58
CA ARG A 46 14.93 -13.15 10.71
C ARG A 46 15.45 -13.09 9.26
N PRO A 47 15.31 -14.16 8.45
CA PRO A 47 15.60 -14.07 7.03
C PRO A 47 14.57 -13.13 6.38
N TYR A 48 14.92 -11.85 6.31
CA TYR A 48 14.23 -10.89 5.45
C TYR A 48 15.00 -10.83 4.14
N GLN A 49 14.33 -11.17 3.05
CA GLN A 49 14.87 -10.98 1.72
C GLN A 49 14.08 -9.84 1.08
N GLU A 50 14.79 -8.80 0.66
CA GLU A 50 14.24 -7.75 -0.19
C GLU A 50 13.51 -8.41 -1.36
N VAL A 51 12.28 -7.95 -1.61
CA VAL A 51 11.61 -8.25 -2.87
C VAL A 51 12.55 -7.81 -3.98
N GLY A 52 13.00 -8.78 -4.79
CA GLY A 52 13.98 -8.52 -5.83
C GLY A 52 13.48 -7.44 -6.80
N PRO A 53 14.38 -6.61 -7.37
CA PRO A 53 14.03 -5.47 -8.22
C PRO A 53 13.02 -5.82 -9.32
N THR A 54 13.02 -7.04 -9.83
CA THR A 54 12.10 -7.52 -10.87
C THR A 54 10.61 -7.49 -10.48
N VAL A 55 10.25 -7.77 -9.22
CA VAL A 55 8.84 -7.73 -8.79
C VAL A 55 8.38 -6.29 -8.57
N VAL A 56 9.26 -5.44 -8.03
CA VAL A 56 9.00 -4.00 -7.88
C VAL A 56 8.86 -3.35 -9.26
N GLU A 57 9.76 -3.66 -10.19
CA GLU A 57 9.68 -3.22 -11.60
C GLU A 57 8.36 -3.68 -12.24
N SER A 58 7.92 -4.92 -12.02
CA SER A 58 6.65 -5.42 -12.56
C SER A 58 5.42 -4.69 -12.01
N ILE A 59 5.47 -4.23 -10.75
CA ILE A 59 4.38 -3.45 -10.12
C ILE A 59 4.44 -1.98 -10.57
N GLN A 60 5.64 -1.42 -10.70
CA GLN A 60 5.85 -0.08 -11.22
C GLN A 60 5.45 0.03 -12.71
N GLU A 61 5.58 -1.05 -13.49
CA GLU A 61 5.09 -1.11 -14.88
C GLU A 61 3.55 -0.99 -14.98
N LEU A 62 2.80 -1.27 -13.91
CA LEU A 62 1.35 -1.00 -13.84
C LEU A 62 1.02 0.49 -13.64
N SER A 63 2.05 1.36 -13.60
CA SER A 63 2.04 2.83 -13.39
C SER A 63 0.68 3.51 -13.54
N GLU A 64 0.28 4.29 -12.53
CA GLU A 64 -1.01 4.98 -12.41
C GLU A 64 -2.21 4.01 -12.52
N LEU A 65 -2.38 3.14 -11.54
CA LEU A 65 -3.61 2.35 -11.42
C LEU A 65 -4.77 3.29 -11.06
N THR A 66 -5.42 3.87 -12.08
CA THR A 66 -6.70 4.56 -11.94
C THR A 66 -7.71 3.53 -11.46
N SER A 67 -7.92 3.53 -10.15
CA SER A 67 -8.58 2.44 -9.46
C SER A 67 -10.09 2.65 -9.45
N VAL A 68 -10.53 3.92 -9.54
CA VAL A 68 -11.93 4.36 -9.55
C VAL A 68 -12.09 5.64 -10.37
N GLU A 69 -13.21 5.74 -11.09
CA GLU A 69 -13.68 6.98 -11.75
C GLU A 69 -15.11 7.28 -11.27
N MET A 70 -15.34 8.54 -10.87
CA MET A 70 -16.66 9.08 -10.54
C MET A 70 -17.06 10.16 -11.55
N VAL A 71 -18.37 10.23 -11.83
CA VAL A 71 -18.97 11.27 -12.66
C VAL A 71 -19.87 12.11 -11.79
N GLU A 72 -19.48 13.37 -11.58
CA GLU A 72 -20.19 14.32 -10.73
C GLU A 72 -20.83 15.42 -11.54
N TYR A 73 -21.88 16.03 -11.00
CA TYR A 73 -22.52 17.19 -11.63
C TYR A 73 -22.98 18.23 -10.61
N THR A 74 -22.98 19.50 -11.04
CA THR A 74 -23.41 20.63 -10.23
C THR A 74 -23.96 21.74 -11.09
N THR A 75 -24.55 22.74 -10.46
CA THR A 75 -25.06 23.94 -11.15
C THR A 75 -24.53 25.17 -10.45
N ILE A 76 -23.98 26.10 -11.23
CA ILE A 76 -23.38 27.34 -10.74
C ILE A 76 -24.09 28.54 -11.35
N GLU A 77 -24.44 29.50 -10.50
CA GLU A 77 -24.83 30.85 -10.89
C GLU A 77 -23.67 31.78 -10.55
N LYS A 78 -23.12 32.48 -11.54
CA LYS A 78 -21.98 33.41 -11.36
C LYS A 78 -22.21 34.69 -12.15
N GLY A 79 -21.84 35.84 -11.58
CA GLY A 79 -22.05 37.11 -12.25
C GLY A 79 -21.96 38.34 -11.35
N GLU A 80 -22.26 39.49 -11.93
CA GLU A 80 -22.40 40.76 -11.23
C GLU A 80 -23.89 41.12 -11.05
N ASP A 81 -24.30 41.28 -9.79
CA ASP A 81 -25.65 41.71 -9.42
C ASP A 81 -25.69 43.22 -9.13
N HIS A 82 -26.45 43.95 -9.94
CA HIS A 82 -26.78 45.37 -9.83
C HIS A 82 -28.24 45.62 -9.42
N GLY A 83 -28.93 44.61 -8.88
CA GLY A 83 -30.30 44.70 -8.39
C GLY A 83 -31.27 45.18 -9.48
N ILE A 84 -31.99 46.28 -9.22
CA ILE A 84 -32.97 46.84 -10.18
C ILE A 84 -32.34 47.31 -11.49
N PHE A 85 -31.01 47.45 -11.56
CA PHE A 85 -30.29 47.88 -12.76
C PHE A 85 -29.64 46.72 -13.54
N ASN A 86 -29.91 45.46 -13.18
CA ASN A 86 -29.37 44.29 -13.90
C ASN A 86 -29.63 44.33 -15.40
N PHE A 87 -30.83 44.76 -15.81
CA PHE A 87 -31.18 44.90 -17.23
C PHE A 87 -30.28 45.88 -18.01
N LEU A 88 -29.59 46.80 -17.31
CA LEU A 88 -28.64 47.75 -17.92
C LEU A 88 -27.20 47.27 -17.79
N ALA A 89 -26.78 46.84 -16.59
CA ALA A 89 -25.38 46.66 -16.25
C ALA A 89 -24.98 45.24 -15.81
N GLY A 90 -25.95 44.36 -15.51
CA GLY A 90 -25.69 43.01 -15.02
C GLY A 90 -25.02 42.11 -16.05
N ASP A 91 -24.31 41.10 -15.57
CA ASP A 91 -23.89 39.95 -16.37
C ASP A 91 -23.92 38.72 -15.49
N ARG A 92 -24.82 37.79 -15.78
CA ARG A 92 -25.04 36.57 -15.02
C ARG A 92 -25.02 35.36 -15.93
N LEU A 93 -24.36 34.32 -15.46
CA LEU A 93 -24.21 33.04 -16.11
C LEU A 93 -24.79 31.94 -15.23
N PHE A 94 -25.61 31.07 -15.81
CA PHE A 94 -26.09 29.84 -15.19
C PHE A 94 -25.48 28.65 -15.94
N LEU A 95 -24.61 27.91 -15.26
CA LEU A 95 -23.81 26.82 -15.82
C LEU A 95 -24.24 25.49 -15.20
N PHE A 96 -24.63 24.52 -16.02
CA PHE A 96 -24.73 23.12 -15.61
C PHE A 96 -23.42 22.44 -15.97
N ALA A 97 -22.72 21.89 -14.97
CA ALA A 97 -21.40 21.31 -15.13
C ALA A 97 -21.37 19.84 -14.74
N VAL A 98 -20.66 19.06 -15.56
CA VAL A 98 -20.40 17.64 -15.33
C VAL A 98 -18.89 17.43 -15.37
N ALA A 99 -18.35 16.73 -14.38
CA ALA A 99 -16.93 16.41 -14.29
C ALA A 99 -16.72 14.91 -14.22
N ARG A 100 -15.56 14.47 -14.73
CA ARG A 100 -15.01 13.14 -14.47
C ARG A 100 -13.83 13.28 -13.54
N ILE A 101 -13.85 12.53 -12.45
CA ILE A 101 -12.82 12.55 -11.42
C ILE A 101 -12.27 11.14 -11.30
N GLY A 102 -10.96 10.99 -11.49
CA GLY A 102 -10.27 9.72 -11.38
C GLY A 102 -9.31 9.72 -10.19
N ALA A 103 -9.36 8.67 -9.38
CA ALA A 103 -8.47 8.49 -8.24
C ALA A 103 -7.82 7.11 -8.23
N GLY A 104 -6.67 7.02 -7.58
CA GLY A 104 -5.89 5.80 -7.52
C GLY A 104 -4.71 5.91 -6.56
N VAL A 105 -3.94 4.82 -6.49
CA VAL A 105 -2.68 4.76 -5.74
C VAL A 105 -1.52 4.83 -6.73
N ASP A 106 -0.61 5.78 -6.54
CA ASP A 106 0.58 5.89 -7.38
C ASP A 106 1.61 4.81 -7.01
N LEU A 107 1.58 3.70 -7.75
CA LEU A 107 2.49 2.56 -7.56
C LEU A 107 3.94 2.89 -7.93
N ALA A 108 4.22 4.00 -8.63
CA ALA A 108 5.60 4.43 -8.89
C ALA A 108 6.30 4.86 -7.59
N LYS A 109 5.54 5.19 -6.54
CA LYS A 109 6.06 5.51 -5.20
C LYS A 109 6.44 4.24 -4.41
N LEU A 110 6.11 3.05 -4.89
CA LEU A 110 6.53 1.80 -4.26
C LEU A 110 8.01 1.52 -4.54
N SER A 111 8.66 1.00 -3.52
CA SER A 111 10.07 0.64 -3.53
C SER A 111 10.27 -0.73 -2.90
N PRO A 112 11.45 -1.37 -3.05
CA PRO A 112 11.71 -2.68 -2.42
C PRO A 112 11.44 -2.71 -0.92
N GLU A 113 11.73 -1.60 -0.22
CA GLU A 113 11.46 -1.44 1.21
C GLU A 113 9.97 -1.32 1.57
N SER A 114 9.08 -1.13 0.60
CA SER A 114 7.63 -1.15 0.81
C SER A 114 7.07 -2.57 1.01
N PHE A 115 7.89 -3.61 0.85
CA PHE A 115 7.48 -5.01 0.90
C PHE A 115 8.26 -5.80 1.95
N VAL A 116 7.57 -6.46 2.89
CA VAL A 116 8.19 -7.37 3.85
C VAL A 116 7.76 -8.81 3.57
N VAL A 117 8.71 -9.68 3.18
CA VAL A 117 8.42 -11.09 2.87
C VAL A 117 8.92 -12.01 3.97
N ASP A 118 8.04 -12.88 4.44
CA ASP A 118 8.34 -14.02 5.31
C ASP A 118 8.22 -15.32 4.50
N GLN A 119 9.38 -15.93 4.19
CA GLN A 119 9.44 -17.14 3.36
C GLN A 119 9.02 -18.42 4.09
N GLU A 120 9.12 -18.46 5.42
CA GLU A 120 8.75 -19.66 6.19
C GLU A 120 7.23 -19.85 6.17
N THR A 121 6.49 -18.75 6.14
CA THR A 121 5.02 -18.73 6.13
C THR A 121 4.42 -18.43 4.75
N GLY A 122 5.22 -17.96 3.79
CA GLY A 122 4.75 -17.50 2.49
C GLY A 122 3.92 -16.22 2.57
N THR A 123 4.19 -15.38 3.58
CA THR A 123 3.47 -14.13 3.86
C THR A 123 4.22 -12.95 3.23
N VAL A 124 3.49 -12.05 2.59
CA VAL A 124 4.00 -10.74 2.15
C VAL A 124 3.17 -9.63 2.79
N VAL A 125 3.86 -8.68 3.41
CA VAL A 125 3.29 -7.43 3.92
C VAL A 125 3.64 -6.32 2.94
N VAL A 126 2.67 -5.54 2.50
CA VAL A 126 2.89 -4.43 1.56
C VAL A 126 2.34 -3.16 2.13
N GLN A 127 3.17 -2.13 2.18
CA GLN A 127 2.73 -0.78 2.54
C GLN A 127 2.37 -0.02 1.26
N LEU A 128 1.07 0.21 1.05
CA LEU A 128 0.61 0.97 -0.11
C LEU A 128 0.66 2.48 0.17
N PRO A 129 1.09 3.29 -0.82
CA PRO A 129 0.95 4.75 -0.77
C PRO A 129 -0.52 5.15 -0.62
N ALA A 130 -0.75 6.33 -0.03
CA ALA A 130 -2.09 6.87 0.11
C ALA A 130 -2.69 7.17 -1.28
N PRO A 131 -4.02 7.01 -1.43
CA PRO A 131 -4.71 7.30 -2.67
C PRO A 131 -4.73 8.81 -2.91
N GLU A 132 -4.69 9.20 -4.18
CA GLU A 132 -4.81 10.59 -4.59
C GLU A 132 -5.71 10.71 -5.83
N VAL A 133 -6.30 11.90 -6.01
CA VAL A 133 -7.03 12.21 -7.24
C VAL A 133 -6.01 12.54 -8.34
N PHE A 134 -5.92 11.66 -9.34
CA PHE A 134 -5.02 11.81 -10.48
C PHE A 134 -5.50 12.88 -11.46
N TYR A 135 -6.81 12.93 -11.72
CA TYR A 135 -7.39 13.92 -12.61
C TYR A 135 -8.79 14.34 -12.17
N SER A 136 -9.14 15.57 -12.56
CA SER A 136 -10.48 16.12 -12.50
C SER A 136 -10.61 17.02 -13.72
N TYR A 137 -11.61 16.80 -14.56
CA TYR A 137 -11.87 17.67 -15.70
C TYR A 137 -13.36 17.70 -16.02
N LEU A 138 -13.82 18.84 -16.55
CA LEU A 138 -15.19 18.96 -17.04
C LEU A 138 -15.38 18.19 -18.35
N ASP A 139 -16.45 17.41 -18.42
CA ASP A 139 -16.92 16.83 -19.66
C ASP A 139 -17.50 17.96 -20.53
N THR A 140 -16.79 18.29 -21.61
CA THR A 140 -17.14 19.44 -22.46
C THR A 140 -18.46 19.22 -23.21
N GLU A 141 -18.82 17.98 -23.51
CA GLU A 141 -20.07 17.67 -24.21
C GLU A 141 -21.27 17.71 -23.26
N ALA A 142 -21.06 17.37 -21.99
CA ALA A 142 -22.11 17.35 -20.97
C ALA A 142 -22.22 18.65 -20.14
N THR A 143 -21.21 19.53 -20.19
CA THR A 143 -21.22 20.83 -19.50
C THR A 143 -21.70 21.94 -20.42
N GLU A 144 -22.81 22.59 -20.06
CA GLU A 144 -23.44 23.62 -20.88
C GLU A 144 -23.80 24.88 -20.09
N VAL A 145 -23.71 26.02 -20.78
CA VAL A 145 -24.29 27.28 -20.30
C VAL A 145 -25.79 27.20 -20.56
N VAL A 146 -26.54 27.03 -19.48
CA VAL A 146 -28.00 26.87 -19.53
C VAL A 146 -28.67 28.23 -19.78
N ASP A 147 -28.17 29.28 -19.14
CA ASP A 147 -28.66 30.64 -19.36
C ASP A 147 -27.56 31.68 -19.21
N ARG A 148 -27.69 32.80 -19.91
CA ARG A 148 -26.83 33.98 -19.75
C ARG A 148 -27.64 35.25 -19.93
N ASP A 149 -27.62 36.09 -18.90
CA ASP A 149 -28.32 37.36 -18.84
C ASP A 149 -27.31 38.51 -18.80
N THR A 150 -27.15 39.21 -19.91
CA THR A 150 -26.21 40.33 -20.07
C THR A 150 -26.97 41.63 -20.33
N GLY A 151 -26.70 42.64 -19.51
CA GLY A 151 -27.34 43.94 -19.55
C GLY A 151 -27.02 44.76 -20.80
N LEU A 152 -27.96 45.64 -21.19
CA LEU A 152 -27.92 46.37 -22.46
C LEU A 152 -26.74 47.34 -22.64
N LEU A 153 -26.14 47.82 -21.55
CA LEU A 153 -25.07 48.83 -21.55
C LEU A 153 -23.71 48.29 -21.10
N THR A 154 -23.66 47.03 -20.66
CA THR A 154 -22.40 46.35 -20.34
C THR A 154 -21.85 45.63 -21.57
N LYS A 155 -20.55 45.33 -21.55
CA LYS A 155 -19.93 44.44 -22.55
C LYS A 155 -19.93 42.98 -22.08
N GLY A 156 -20.40 42.72 -20.87
CA GLY A 156 -20.23 41.45 -20.17
C GLY A 156 -18.77 41.21 -19.77
N ASP A 157 -18.57 40.31 -18.82
CA ASP A 157 -17.25 39.78 -18.50
C ASP A 157 -16.93 38.61 -19.43
N VAL A 158 -15.83 38.76 -20.17
CA VAL A 158 -15.32 37.75 -21.11
C VAL A 158 -14.76 36.53 -20.40
N GLN A 159 -14.38 36.65 -19.13
CA GLN A 159 -13.83 35.55 -18.33
C GLN A 159 -14.90 34.81 -17.53
N LEU A 160 -16.12 35.34 -17.46
CA LEU A 160 -17.20 34.83 -16.60
C LEU A 160 -17.44 33.33 -16.75
N GLU A 161 -17.51 32.84 -17.99
CA GLU A 161 -17.69 31.40 -18.25
C GLU A 161 -16.47 30.58 -17.83
N SER A 162 -15.26 31.02 -18.16
CA SER A 162 -14.04 30.32 -17.77
C SER A 162 -13.87 30.24 -16.26
N ASP A 163 -14.25 31.31 -15.56
CA ASP A 163 -14.20 31.38 -14.10
C ASP A 163 -15.33 30.58 -13.43
N ALA A 164 -16.50 30.46 -14.06
CA ALA A 164 -17.56 29.57 -13.59
C ALA A 164 -17.17 28.09 -13.79
N ARG A 165 -16.57 27.74 -14.92
CA ARG A 165 -16.06 26.38 -15.19
C ARG A 165 -14.97 25.97 -14.19
N ARG A 166 -14.00 26.86 -13.91
CA ARG A 166 -12.94 26.58 -12.93
C ARG A 166 -13.49 26.36 -11.52
N GLU A 167 -14.50 27.14 -11.14
CA GLU A 167 -15.19 26.98 -9.85
C GLU A 167 -15.99 25.67 -9.80
N ALA A 168 -16.68 25.31 -10.88
CA ALA A 168 -17.39 24.04 -10.98
C ALA A 168 -16.48 22.84 -10.84
N GLU A 169 -15.34 22.83 -11.53
CA GLU A 169 -14.38 21.74 -11.43
C GLU A 169 -13.86 21.57 -9.99
N ALA A 170 -13.57 22.68 -9.30
CA ALA A 170 -13.13 22.64 -7.90
C ALA A 170 -14.22 22.09 -6.96
N ILE A 171 -15.47 22.54 -7.12
CA ILE A 171 -16.62 22.05 -6.33
C ILE A 171 -16.84 20.55 -6.56
N LEU A 172 -16.83 20.12 -7.82
CA LEU A 172 -17.06 18.71 -8.18
C LEU A 172 -15.95 17.80 -7.68
N ARG A 173 -14.69 18.26 -7.71
CA ARG A 173 -13.57 17.54 -7.10
C ARG A 173 -13.76 17.36 -5.60
N GLU A 174 -14.09 18.42 -4.87
CA GLU A 174 -14.34 18.35 -3.43
C GLU A 174 -15.53 17.46 -3.10
N GLN A 175 -16.57 17.49 -3.92
CA GLN A 175 -17.72 16.60 -3.78
C GLN A 175 -17.31 15.12 -3.92
N ALA A 176 -16.58 14.75 -4.97
CA ALA A 176 -16.11 13.37 -5.15
C ALA A 176 -15.23 12.89 -3.97
N VAL A 177 -14.39 13.78 -3.42
CA VAL A 177 -13.60 13.49 -2.21
C VAL A 177 -14.52 13.28 -1.00
N ALA A 178 -15.53 14.13 -0.81
CA ALA A 178 -16.49 14.00 0.28
C ALA A 178 -17.38 12.74 0.15
N GLU A 179 -17.62 12.27 -1.07
CA GLU A 179 -18.36 11.04 -1.38
C GLU A 179 -17.51 9.77 -1.23
N GLY A 180 -16.20 9.91 -1.03
CA GLY A 180 -15.33 8.78 -0.66
C GLY A 180 -14.53 8.18 -1.83
N ILE A 181 -14.33 8.92 -2.94
CA ILE A 181 -13.55 8.40 -4.09
C ILE A 181 -12.16 7.88 -3.71
N LEU A 182 -11.53 8.48 -2.70
CA LEU A 182 -10.22 8.07 -2.20
C LEU A 182 -10.28 6.74 -1.45
N ASP A 183 -11.33 6.52 -0.66
CA ASP A 183 -11.54 5.25 0.06
C ASP A 183 -11.83 4.12 -0.92
N GLU A 184 -12.65 4.37 -1.94
CA GLU A 184 -12.92 3.41 -3.02
C GLU A 184 -11.66 3.10 -3.84
N ALA A 185 -10.85 4.12 -4.15
CA ALA A 185 -9.58 3.95 -4.83
C ALA A 185 -8.60 3.09 -4.02
N GLN A 186 -8.55 3.30 -2.69
CA GLN A 186 -7.75 2.48 -1.79
C GLN A 186 -8.19 1.03 -1.79
N GLU A 187 -9.49 0.75 -1.66
CA GLU A 187 -10.01 -0.63 -1.62
C GLU A 187 -9.76 -1.38 -2.95
N SER A 188 -9.95 -0.70 -4.09
CA SER A 188 -9.67 -1.26 -5.42
C SER A 188 -8.17 -1.55 -5.62
N ALA A 189 -7.30 -0.64 -5.18
CA ALA A 189 -5.85 -0.85 -5.22
C ALA A 189 -5.42 -2.02 -4.32
N GLU A 190 -5.96 -2.11 -3.10
CA GLU A 190 -5.73 -3.23 -2.18
C GLU A 190 -6.07 -4.57 -2.83
N GLN A 191 -7.26 -4.66 -3.41
CA GLN A 191 -7.71 -5.90 -4.06
C GLN A 191 -6.86 -6.25 -5.28
N THR A 192 -6.47 -5.26 -6.09
CA THR A 192 -5.64 -5.46 -7.28
C THR A 192 -4.27 -5.99 -6.91
N ILE A 193 -3.59 -5.36 -5.94
CA ILE A 193 -2.26 -5.76 -5.50
C ILE A 193 -2.30 -7.11 -4.78
N ALA A 194 -3.31 -7.37 -3.95
CA ALA A 194 -3.49 -8.67 -3.33
C ALA A 194 -3.61 -9.79 -4.37
N ASN A 195 -4.46 -9.61 -5.38
CA ASN A 195 -4.65 -10.59 -6.46
C ASN A 195 -3.36 -10.80 -7.26
N PHE A 196 -2.62 -9.73 -7.55
CA PHE A 196 -1.33 -9.80 -8.24
C PHE A 196 -0.32 -10.65 -7.45
N LEU A 197 -0.15 -10.37 -6.15
CA LEU A 197 0.79 -11.09 -5.29
C LEU A 197 0.39 -12.55 -5.08
N HIS A 198 -0.91 -12.84 -4.95
CA HIS A 198 -1.40 -14.22 -4.97
C HIS A 198 -1.05 -14.94 -6.27
N GLY A 199 -1.15 -14.27 -7.42
CA GLY A 199 -0.73 -14.79 -8.72
C GLY A 199 0.77 -15.13 -8.80
N LEU A 200 1.61 -14.44 -8.01
CA LEU A 200 3.04 -14.72 -7.89
C LEU A 200 3.38 -15.85 -6.90
N GLY A 201 2.38 -16.41 -6.21
CA GLY A 201 2.55 -17.56 -5.31
C GLY A 201 2.62 -17.22 -3.82
N TYR A 202 2.40 -15.96 -3.43
CA TYR A 202 2.28 -15.60 -2.01
C TYR A 202 0.96 -16.13 -1.44
N SER A 203 1.05 -16.86 -0.33
CA SER A 203 -0.10 -17.55 0.27
C SER A 203 -0.92 -16.62 1.16
N HIS A 204 -0.25 -15.69 1.84
CA HIS A 204 -0.87 -14.69 2.71
C HIS A 204 -0.38 -13.30 2.30
N VAL A 205 -1.31 -12.40 1.98
CA VAL A 205 -1.02 -11.01 1.65
C VAL A 205 -1.63 -10.14 2.73
N VAL A 206 -0.82 -9.30 3.36
CA VAL A 206 -1.25 -8.29 4.32
C VAL A 206 -0.97 -6.92 3.71
N ILE A 207 -1.99 -6.08 3.60
CA ILE A 207 -1.82 -4.73 3.10
C ILE A 207 -1.92 -3.75 4.26
N GLU A 208 -0.89 -2.94 4.42
CA GLU A 208 -0.85 -1.84 5.38
C GLU A 208 -1.17 -0.53 4.67
N ARG A 209 -2.14 0.19 5.22
CA ARG A 209 -2.51 1.53 4.75
C ARG A 209 -1.50 2.53 5.29
N SER A 210 -0.91 3.32 4.41
CA SER A 210 -0.21 4.51 4.86
C SER A 210 -1.25 5.53 5.35
N VAL A 211 -1.16 5.90 6.63
CA VAL A 211 -2.01 6.94 7.19
C VAL A 211 -1.39 8.27 6.81
N THR A 212 -2.06 9.06 5.98
CA THR A 212 -1.68 10.46 5.76
C THR A 212 -1.85 11.21 7.09
N PRO A 213 -0.79 11.84 7.66
CA PRO A 213 -0.90 12.61 8.89
C PRO A 213 -1.73 13.90 8.73
#